data_AF-A0AA92FGE2-F1
#
_entry.id   AF-A0AA92FGE2-F1
#
_cell.length_a   1.000
_cell.length_b   1.000
_cell.length_c   1.000
_cell.angle_alpha   90.00
_cell.angle_beta   90.00
_cell.angle_gamma   90.00
#
_symmetry.space_group_name_H-M   'P 1'
#
loop_
_entity.id
_entity.type
_entity.pdbx_description
1 polymer ?
#
loop_
_entity_poly.entity_id
_entity_poly.type
_entity_poly.pdbx_seq_one_letter_code
_entity_poly.pdbx_strand_id
1 'polypeptide(L)'
;MPVMIDGVQVQLFSECNPNAPFPQTDENPRRAHPKIDVIFPELFFPSNKTYLAIGEAKIREVVKRHHDLVRKSKIGHLYPQDEAAFIAATTKIEDFFVQMLGGADLTLYLQTRPSKTQRASLSL
;
A
#
# COMPACT_ATOMS: atom_id res chain seq x y z
N MET A 1 17.82 -6.75 15.51
CA MET A 1 18.35 -7.77 14.57
C MET A 1 18.84 -7.02 13.34
N PRO A 2 20.04 -7.30 12.83
CA PRO A 2 20.56 -6.58 11.65
C PRO A 2 19.68 -6.88 10.43
N VAL A 3 19.33 -5.83 9.70
CA VAL A 3 18.57 -5.93 8.44
C VAL A 3 19.58 -6.16 7.32
N MET A 4 19.43 -7.26 6.60
CA MET A 4 20.32 -7.63 5.50
C MET A 4 19.57 -7.50 4.17
N ILE A 5 20.13 -6.75 3.23
CA ILE A 5 19.64 -6.65 1.85
C ILE A 5 20.81 -7.02 0.93
N ASP A 6 20.63 -8.05 0.09
CA ASP A 6 21.65 -8.54 -0.85
C ASP A 6 23.02 -8.82 -0.19
N GLY A 7 23.01 -9.31 1.04
CA GLY A 7 24.22 -9.59 1.83
C GLY A 7 24.88 -8.36 2.45
N VAL A 8 24.31 -7.17 2.28
CA VAL A 8 24.78 -5.92 2.90
C VAL A 8 23.96 -5.64 4.16
N GLN A 9 24.66 -5.34 5.26
CA GLN A 9 24.00 -4.86 6.48
C GLN A 9 23.56 -3.42 6.28
N VAL A 10 22.27 -3.18 6.43
CA VAL A 10 21.64 -1.86 6.25
C VAL A 10 21.29 -1.28 7.61
N GLN A 11 21.57 0.01 7.79
CA GLN A 11 21.27 0.74 9.02
C GLN A 11 19.85 1.31 8.96
N LEU A 12 19.17 1.41 10.10
CA LEU A 12 17.92 2.15 10.16
C LEU A 12 18.21 3.64 10.34
N PHE A 13 17.41 4.53 9.74
CA PHE A 13 17.56 5.97 9.99
C PHE A 13 17.36 6.33 11.47
N SER A 14 16.57 5.55 12.20
CA SER A 14 16.40 5.68 13.66
C SER A 14 17.69 5.41 14.46
N GLU A 15 18.68 4.74 13.89
CA GLU A 15 19.98 4.47 14.52
C GLU A 15 20.96 5.64 14.34
N CYS A 16 20.59 6.65 13.54
CA CYS A 16 21.42 7.83 13.33
C CYS A 16 21.31 8.81 14.51
N ASN A 17 22.44 9.39 14.91
CA ASN A 17 22.44 10.52 15.85
C ASN A 17 22.09 11.83 15.10
N PRO A 18 20.92 12.44 15.32
CA PRO A 18 20.52 13.67 14.61
C PRO A 18 21.33 14.90 15.06
N ASN A 19 22.00 14.82 16.21
CA ASN A 19 22.83 15.91 16.76
C ASN A 19 24.31 15.77 16.36
N ALA A 20 24.67 14.75 15.57
CA ALA A 20 26.05 14.61 15.11
C ALA A 20 26.42 15.77 14.16
N PRO A 21 27.59 16.40 14.33
CA PRO A 21 28.04 17.44 13.42
C PRO A 21 28.23 16.87 12.03
N PHE A 22 27.88 17.66 11.00
CA PHE A 22 28.15 17.24 9.63
C PHE A 22 29.67 17.10 9.44
N PRO A 23 30.15 15.94 8.97
CA PRO A 23 31.58 15.69 8.89
C PRO A 23 32.24 16.60 7.84
N GLN A 24 33.32 17.30 8.20
CA GLN A 24 34.03 18.27 7.34
C GLN A 24 34.68 17.58 6.15
N THR A 25 34.67 18.20 4.96
CA THR A 25 35.27 17.70 3.70
C THR A 25 36.74 17.25 3.89
N ASP A 26 37.07 16.07 3.37
CA ASP A 26 38.41 15.46 3.38
C ASP A 26 38.86 15.18 1.94
N GLU A 27 40.16 14.92 1.75
CA GLU A 27 40.74 14.61 0.42
C GLU A 27 40.24 13.27 -0.14
N ASN A 28 39.80 12.35 0.73
CA ASN A 28 39.27 11.04 0.36
C ASN A 28 37.75 11.07 0.20
N PRO A 29 37.17 10.43 -0.83
CA PRO A 29 35.72 10.35 -0.97
C PRO A 29 35.12 9.48 0.13
N ARG A 30 34.10 10.00 0.82
CA ARG A 30 33.34 9.22 1.80
C ARG A 30 32.21 8.44 1.15
N ARG A 31 31.99 7.22 1.66
CA ARG A 31 30.85 6.38 1.32
C ARG A 31 29.98 6.21 2.57
N ALA A 32 28.71 6.61 2.48
CA ALA A 32 27.74 6.34 3.53
C ALA A 32 27.25 4.88 3.46
N HIS A 33 26.96 4.28 4.61
CA HIS A 33 26.25 3.00 4.66
C HIS A 33 24.83 3.16 4.09
N PRO A 34 24.28 2.15 3.43
CA PRO A 34 22.88 2.17 3.02
C PRO A 34 21.99 2.29 4.26
N LYS A 35 20.86 2.99 4.10
CA LYS A 35 19.91 3.22 5.18
C LYS A 35 18.47 2.97 4.73
N ILE A 36 17.66 2.41 5.61
CA ILE A 36 16.23 2.19 5.41
C ILE A 36 15.46 3.04 6.40
N ASP A 37 14.41 3.70 5.92
CA ASP A 37 13.54 4.53 6.73
C ASP A 37 12.44 3.70 7.39
N VAL A 38 11.72 2.90 6.60
CA VAL A 38 10.61 2.08 7.06
C VAL A 38 10.70 0.68 6.47
N ILE A 39 10.49 -0.33 7.31
CA ILE A 39 10.25 -1.71 6.89
C ILE A 39 8.74 -1.94 6.99
N PHE A 40 8.10 -2.27 5.87
CA PHE A 40 6.68 -2.64 5.92
C PHE A 40 6.54 -4.00 6.62
N PRO A 41 5.70 -4.10 7.67
CA PRO A 41 5.55 -5.34 8.43
C PRO A 41 4.86 -6.41 7.59
N GLU A 42 4.99 -7.67 8.02
CA GLU A 42 4.19 -8.76 7.46
C GLU A 42 2.70 -8.49 7.69
N LEU A 43 1.90 -8.71 6.65
CA LEU A 43 0.46 -8.47 6.65
C LEU A 43 -0.29 -9.78 6.39
N PHE A 44 -1.22 -10.11 7.28
CA PHE A 44 -2.14 -11.23 7.10
C PHE A 44 -3.39 -10.76 6.36
N PHE A 45 -3.63 -11.33 5.19
CA PHE A 45 -4.85 -11.07 4.44
C PHE A 45 -6.06 -11.75 5.12
N PRO A 46 -7.23 -11.10 5.14
CA PRO A 46 -8.44 -11.69 5.70
C PRO A 46 -8.85 -12.95 4.93
N SER A 47 -9.27 -13.99 5.66
CA SER A 47 -9.88 -15.19 5.06
C SER A 47 -11.32 -14.91 4.58
N ASN A 48 -11.87 -15.79 3.75
CA ASN A 48 -13.25 -15.69 3.25
C ASN A 48 -14.35 -15.78 4.33
N LYS A 49 -13.98 -16.11 5.58
CA LYS A 49 -14.89 -16.13 6.73
C LYS A 49 -15.65 -14.82 6.89
N THR A 50 -15.01 -13.68 6.62
CA THR A 50 -15.65 -12.37 6.72
C THR A 50 -16.78 -12.25 5.72
N TYR A 51 -16.54 -12.61 4.45
CA TYR A 51 -17.59 -12.58 3.41
C TYR A 51 -18.75 -13.51 3.75
N LEU A 52 -18.46 -14.72 4.23
CA LEU A 52 -19.49 -15.68 4.65
C LEU A 52 -20.30 -15.20 5.85
N ALA A 53 -19.71 -14.43 6.76
CA ALA A 53 -20.37 -13.97 7.98
C ALA A 53 -21.32 -12.79 7.75
N ILE A 54 -20.96 -11.81 6.92
CA ILE A 54 -21.73 -10.56 6.76
C ILE A 54 -22.33 -10.38 5.36
N GLY A 55 -21.84 -11.11 4.37
CA GLY A 55 -22.29 -11.02 2.98
C GLY A 55 -21.87 -9.74 2.26
N GLU A 56 -22.11 -9.72 0.95
CA GLU A 56 -21.69 -8.64 0.05
C GLU A 56 -22.31 -7.29 0.39
N ALA A 57 -23.63 -7.25 0.62
CA ALA A 57 -24.35 -6.00 0.86
C ALA A 57 -23.77 -5.20 2.04
N LYS A 58 -23.40 -5.90 3.13
CA LYS A 58 -22.81 -5.26 4.31
C LYS A 58 -21.37 -4.81 4.08
N ILE A 59 -20.58 -5.54 3.30
CA ILE A 59 -19.23 -5.11 2.91
C ILE A 59 -19.31 -3.80 2.14
N ARG A 60 -20.19 -3.71 1.13
CA ARG A 60 -20.38 -2.48 0.34
C ARG A 60 -20.83 -1.32 1.22
N GLU A 61 -21.78 -1.55 2.13
CA GLU A 61 -22.25 -0.53 3.07
C GLU A 61 -21.12 0.03 3.94
N VAL A 62 -20.26 -0.84 4.49
CA VAL A 62 -19.11 -0.44 5.32
C VAL A 62 -18.10 0.37 4.52
N VAL A 63 -17.75 -0.08 3.31
CA VAL A 63 -16.79 0.60 2.44
C VAL A 63 -17.32 1.97 2.04
N LYS A 64 -18.59 2.07 1.64
CA LYS A 64 -19.23 3.35 1.32
C LYS A 64 -19.21 4.30 2.52
N ARG A 65 -19.63 3.82 3.68
CA ARG A 65 -19.64 4.62 4.92
C ARG A 65 -18.24 5.12 5.28
N HIS A 66 -17.22 4.28 5.11
CA HIS A 66 -15.84 4.68 5.32
C HIS A 66 -15.45 5.84 4.37
N HIS A 67 -15.70 5.72 3.08
CA HIS A 67 -15.35 6.76 2.11
C HIS A 67 -16.10 8.07 2.34
N ASP A 68 -17.37 8.01 2.76
CA ASP A 68 -18.15 9.19 3.16
C ASP A 68 -17.48 9.94 4.33
N LEU A 69 -16.88 9.20 5.27
CA LEU A 69 -16.13 9.77 6.38
C LEU A 69 -14.78 10.33 5.92
N VAL A 70 -14.06 9.63 5.05
CA VAL A 70 -12.77 10.09 4.51
C VAL A 70 -12.94 11.39 3.73
N ARG A 71 -13.98 11.51 2.90
CA ARG A 71 -14.28 12.73 2.14
C ARG A 71 -14.53 13.94 3.03
N LYS A 72 -15.05 13.72 4.24
CA LYS A 72 -15.28 14.79 5.26
C LYS A 72 -14.08 15.03 6.17
N SER A 73 -13.03 14.22 6.05
CA SER A 73 -11.84 14.32 6.89
C SER A 73 -10.87 15.40 6.38
N LYS A 74 -9.79 15.63 7.13
CA LYS A 74 -8.72 16.57 6.76
C LYS A 74 -8.06 16.22 5.42
N ILE A 75 -8.08 14.95 5.02
CA ILE A 75 -7.52 14.46 3.74
C ILE A 75 -8.58 14.37 2.64
N GLY A 76 -9.82 14.83 2.88
CA GLY A 76 -10.91 14.76 1.92
C GLY A 76 -10.63 15.46 0.59
N HIS A 77 -9.72 16.44 0.58
CA HIS A 77 -9.27 17.14 -0.63
C HIS A 77 -8.50 16.24 -1.62
N LEU A 78 -8.03 15.06 -1.19
CA LEU A 78 -7.41 14.07 -2.07
C LEU A 78 -8.43 13.24 -2.87
N TYR A 79 -9.72 13.36 -2.54
CA TYR A 79 -10.80 12.60 -3.17
C TYR A 79 -11.58 13.47 -4.14
N PRO A 80 -12.27 12.88 -5.13
CA PRO A 80 -13.15 13.61 -6.03
C PRO A 80 -14.20 14.41 -5.24
N GLN A 81 -14.32 15.70 -5.58
CA GLN A 81 -15.33 16.57 -4.99
C GLN A 81 -16.67 16.47 -5.72
N ASP A 82 -16.63 16.12 -7.01
CA ASP A 82 -17.82 15.78 -7.79
C ASP A 82 -18.45 14.48 -7.29
N GLU A 83 -19.77 14.49 -7.14
CA GLU A 83 -20.52 13.39 -6.56
C GLU A 83 -20.50 12.14 -7.46
N ALA A 84 -20.67 12.32 -8.77
CA ALA A 84 -20.70 11.21 -9.70
C ALA A 84 -19.34 10.51 -9.79
N ALA A 85 -18.25 11.30 -9.84
CA ALA A 85 -16.89 10.78 -9.80
C ALA A 85 -16.57 10.08 -8.48
N PHE A 86 -17.03 10.62 -7.35
CA PHE A 86 -16.84 10.00 -6.03
C PHE A 86 -17.57 8.66 -5.91
N ILE A 87 -18.84 8.59 -6.34
CA ILE A 87 -19.60 7.35 -6.35
C ILE A 87 -18.91 6.31 -7.24
N ALA A 88 -18.53 6.69 -8.47
CA ALA A 88 -17.86 5.78 -9.40
C ALA A 88 -16.53 5.24 -8.87
N ALA A 89 -15.74 6.07 -8.17
CA ALA A 89 -14.51 5.62 -7.51
C ALA A 89 -14.80 4.69 -6.32
N THR A 90 -15.79 5.03 -5.50
CA THR A 90 -16.19 4.23 -4.33
C THR A 90 -16.71 2.85 -4.76
N THR A 91 -17.54 2.76 -5.81
CA THR A 91 -18.02 1.47 -6.34
C THR A 91 -16.88 0.54 -6.75
N LYS A 92 -15.82 1.08 -7.38
CA LYS A 92 -14.64 0.26 -7.72
C LYS A 92 -13.95 -0.27 -6.46
N ILE A 93 -13.86 0.54 -5.42
CA ILE A 93 -13.23 0.11 -4.16
C ILE A 93 -14.11 -0.92 -3.44
N GLU A 94 -15.43 -0.75 -3.46
CA GLU A 94 -16.38 -1.76 -2.98
C GLU A 94 -16.17 -3.11 -3.68
N ASP A 95 -16.08 -3.12 -5.01
CA ASP A 95 -15.84 -4.34 -5.81
C ASP A 95 -14.52 -5.02 -5.41
N PHE A 96 -13.46 -4.22 -5.19
CA PHE A 96 -12.17 -4.72 -4.70
C PHE A 96 -12.30 -5.44 -3.36
N PHE A 97 -13.00 -4.85 -2.38
CA PHE A 97 -13.16 -5.46 -1.06
C PHE A 97 -14.02 -6.72 -1.11
N VAL A 98 -15.09 -6.72 -1.91
CA VAL A 98 -15.92 -7.91 -2.12
C VAL A 98 -15.08 -9.06 -2.67
N GLN A 99 -14.25 -8.79 -3.68
CA GLN A 99 -13.38 -9.79 -4.28
C GLN A 99 -12.28 -10.26 -3.33
N MET A 100 -11.58 -9.35 -2.65
CA MET A 100 -10.51 -9.69 -1.69
C MET A 100 -11.03 -10.55 -0.53
N LEU A 101 -12.29 -10.37 -0.13
CA LEU A 101 -12.91 -11.15 0.94
C LEU A 101 -13.52 -12.47 0.44
N GLY A 102 -13.44 -12.79 -0.86
CA GLY A 102 -13.89 -14.08 -1.41
C GLY A 102 -15.27 -14.07 -2.07
N GLY A 103 -15.77 -12.89 -2.46
CA GLY A 103 -16.93 -12.76 -3.34
C GLY A 103 -16.63 -13.15 -4.79
N ALA A 104 -17.60 -12.94 -5.67
CA ALA A 104 -17.44 -13.24 -7.10
C ALA A 104 -16.25 -12.49 -7.72
N ASP A 105 -15.64 -13.07 -8.77
CA ASP A 105 -14.53 -12.48 -9.50
C ASP A 105 -15.03 -11.25 -10.29
N LEU A 106 -15.06 -10.10 -9.62
CA LEU A 106 -15.36 -8.82 -10.23
C LEU A 106 -14.09 -8.37 -10.98
N THR A 107 -14.25 -7.92 -12.22
CA THR A 107 -13.19 -7.66 -13.22
C THR A 107 -12.10 -6.66 -12.81
N LEU A 108 -12.19 -6.02 -11.65
CA LEU A 108 -11.26 -5.00 -11.18
C LEU A 108 -9.84 -5.55 -10.90
N TYR A 109 -9.71 -6.75 -10.35
CA TYR A 109 -8.39 -7.37 -10.16
C TYR A 109 -7.74 -7.82 -11.49
N LEU A 110 -8.53 -8.03 -12.54
CA LEU A 110 -8.01 -8.31 -13.88
C LEU A 110 -7.49 -7.06 -14.59
N GLN A 111 -8.03 -5.87 -14.28
CA GLN A 111 -7.53 -4.60 -14.81
C GLN A 111 -6.19 -4.19 -14.20
N THR A 112 -5.91 -4.62 -12.97
CA THR A 112 -4.64 -4.34 -12.26
C THR A 112 -3.57 -5.41 -12.47
N ARG A 113 -3.89 -6.55 -13.12
CA ARG A 113 -2.84 -7.43 -13.65
C ARG A 113 -2.21 -6.74 -14.86
N PRO A 114 -0.89 -6.52 -14.89
CA PRO A 114 -0.24 -6.20 -16.15
C PRO A 114 -0.60 -7.30 -17.17
N SER A 115 -0.88 -6.90 -18.41
CA SER A 115 -1.24 -7.83 -19.48
C SER A 115 -0.21 -8.96 -19.55
N LYS A 116 -0.66 -10.18 -19.89
CA LYS A 116 0.19 -11.39 -19.90
C LYS A 116 1.52 -11.23 -20.66
N THR A 117 1.59 -10.27 -21.59
CA THR A 117 2.78 -9.89 -22.35
C THR A 117 3.94 -9.36 -21.49
N GLN A 118 3.68 -8.72 -20.34
CA GLN A 118 4.74 -8.13 -19.49
C GLN A 118 5.37 -9.11 -18.50
N ARG A 119 4.86 -10.34 -18.38
CA ARG A 119 5.46 -11.39 -17.52
C ARG A 119 6.62 -12.14 -18.16
N ALA A 120 6.76 -12.11 -19.49
CA ALA A 120 7.81 -12.84 -20.20
C ALA A 120 9.20 -12.15 -20.16
N SER A 121 9.27 -10.86 -19.78
CA SER A 121 10.52 -10.10 -19.80
C SER A 121 11.22 -9.98 -18.43
N LEU A 122 10.71 -10.66 -17.40
CA LEU A 122 11.29 -10.68 -16.04
C LEU A 122 11.78 -12.08 -15.64
N SER A 123 12.10 -12.92 -16.63
CA SER A 123 12.69 -14.25 -16.43
C SER A 123 13.89 -14.49 -17.36
N LEU A 124 14.79 -13.50 -17.41
CA LEU A 124 16.13 -13.64 -17.98
C LEU A 124 17.15 -13.06 -16.99
#